data_AF-A0A520JZN5-F1
#
_entry.id   AF-A0A520JZN5-F1
#
_cell.length_a   1.000
_cell.length_b   1.000
_cell.length_c   1.000
_cell.angle_alpha   90.00
_cell.angle_beta   90.00
_cell.angle_gamma   90.00
#
_symmetry.space_group_name_H-M   'P 1'
#
loop_
_entity.id
_entity.type
_entity.pdbx_description
1 polymer ?
#
loop_
_entity_poly.entity_id
_entity_poly.type
_entity_poly.pdbx_seq_one_letter_code
_entity_poly.pdbx_strand_id
1 'polypeptide(L)'
;MAATISILLGTALAGLLAFLAGIFEDSESNAGSASNPNSQVQLAPQIGNRHRYFNKAISGEPPANALWATTAATIAYLLTAHFGGGAFAVLIASIIGATASTLLLCAYGVLSHISRIASMKNFEQTLYWDSLLTPLPLDAAFGFLTALMLTLLAFAAHSLLGNPFSVPIIAFFFGITIGAIGSSTGDIYYGAERLYQHYIFGSGIPISVQGDIDVKGEYGYRNSVDTPYFTMRFGGLVTGLAFGMLIFLDAWSRLFTFAGVWTGVIVASVLVLIILTCIYLLEVYTRKRYGQYTED
;
A
#
# COMPACT_ATOMS: atom_id res chain seq x y z
N MET A 1 1.05 35.55 -7.52
CA MET A 1 1.79 35.28 -6.26
C MET A 1 1.00 34.35 -5.33
N ALA A 2 -0.25 34.66 -4.95
CA ALA A 2 -1.06 33.78 -4.08
C ALA A 2 -1.35 32.38 -4.68
N ALA A 3 -1.70 32.29 -5.96
CA ALA A 3 -1.96 31.00 -6.64
C ALA A 3 -0.71 30.10 -6.70
N THR A 4 0.47 30.68 -6.99
CA THR A 4 1.74 29.95 -7.03
C THR A 4 2.15 29.40 -5.66
N ILE A 5 1.94 30.18 -4.59
CA ILE A 5 2.20 29.74 -3.21
C ILE A 5 1.24 28.61 -2.81
N SER A 6 -0.04 28.71 -3.18
CA SER A 6 -1.03 27.65 -2.92
C SER A 6 -0.65 26.32 -3.60
N ILE A 7 -0.17 26.37 -4.85
CA ILE A 7 0.25 25.16 -5.58
C ILE A 7 1.54 24.59 -4.98
N LEU A 8 2.51 25.43 -4.58
CA LEU A 8 3.74 24.97 -3.92
C LEU A 8 3.45 24.27 -2.58
N LEU A 9 2.61 24.89 -1.74
CA LEU A 9 2.18 24.29 -0.47
C LEU A 9 1.36 23.02 -0.70
N GLY A 10 0.45 23.04 -1.68
CA GLY A 10 -0.33 21.87 -2.08
C GLY A 10 0.55 20.73 -2.57
N THR A 11 1.61 21.03 -3.32
CA THR A 11 2.57 20.03 -3.83
C THR A 11 3.35 19.38 -2.70
N ALA A 12 3.88 20.18 -1.78
CA ALA A 12 4.61 19.67 -0.62
C ALA A 12 3.70 18.83 0.30
N LEU A 13 2.49 19.32 0.59
CA LEU A 13 1.52 18.60 1.42
C LEU A 13 1.06 17.30 0.75
N ALA A 14 0.72 17.33 -0.53
CA ALA A 14 0.28 16.14 -1.27
C ALA A 14 1.39 15.08 -1.33
N GLY A 15 2.63 15.49 -1.61
CA GLY A 15 3.77 14.56 -1.60
C GLY A 15 3.99 13.92 -0.22
N LEU A 16 3.90 14.70 0.86
CA LEU A 16 4.03 14.18 2.24
C LEU A 16 2.90 13.21 2.61
N LEU A 17 1.64 13.58 2.31
CA LEU A 17 0.49 12.72 2.58
C LEU A 17 0.57 11.41 1.79
N ALA A 18 0.98 11.47 0.53
CA ALA A 18 1.20 10.29 -0.31
C ALA A 18 2.35 9.41 0.24
N PHE A 19 3.46 10.02 0.66
CA PHE A 19 4.58 9.30 1.26
C PHE A 19 4.15 8.52 2.52
N LEU A 20 3.44 9.19 3.43
CA LEU A 20 2.92 8.56 4.64
C LEU A 20 1.89 7.47 4.33
N ALA A 21 0.97 7.74 3.39
CA ALA A 21 0.01 6.74 2.94
C ALA A 21 0.71 5.46 2.47
N GLY A 22 1.75 5.57 1.64
CA GLY A 22 2.50 4.42 1.12
C GLY A 22 3.19 3.59 2.21
N ILE A 23 3.72 4.23 3.26
CA ILE A 23 4.29 3.51 4.41
C ILE A 23 3.21 2.73 5.15
N PHE A 24 2.08 3.38 5.42
CA PHE A 24 1.00 2.76 6.20
C PHE A 24 0.28 1.67 5.42
N GLU A 25 0.10 1.82 4.11
CA GLU A 25 -0.55 0.85 3.26
C GLU A 25 0.25 -0.45 3.17
N ASP A 26 1.56 -0.37 2.91
CA ASP A 26 2.45 -1.53 2.94
C ASP A 26 2.46 -2.21 4.32
N SER A 27 2.44 -1.43 5.40
CA SER A 27 2.44 -1.98 6.76
C SER A 27 1.11 -2.68 7.09
N GLU A 28 -0.01 -2.15 6.60
CA GLU A 28 -1.34 -2.73 6.73
C GLU A 28 -1.44 -4.05 5.94
N SER A 29 -1.03 -4.04 4.68
CA SER A 29 -1.14 -5.21 3.81
C SER A 29 -0.28 -6.36 4.33
N ASN A 30 0.89 -6.05 4.87
CA ASN A 30 1.78 -7.01 5.52
C ASN A 30 1.22 -7.54 6.86
N ALA A 31 0.67 -6.67 7.73
CA ALA A 31 0.04 -7.10 8.98
C ALA A 31 -1.17 -8.01 8.73
N GLY A 32 -1.90 -7.74 7.64
CA GLY A 32 -3.07 -8.49 7.23
C GLY A 32 -2.83 -9.68 6.31
N SER A 33 -1.60 -9.88 5.84
CA SER A 33 -1.27 -10.84 4.77
C SER A 33 -2.21 -10.65 3.56
N ALA A 34 -2.20 -9.45 2.98
CA ALA A 34 -2.95 -9.11 1.75
C ALA A 34 -2.06 -8.93 0.51
N SER A 35 -0.74 -8.96 0.70
CA SER A 35 0.30 -8.74 -0.30
C SER A 35 0.57 -9.91 -1.24
N ASN A 36 1.30 -9.69 -2.33
CA ASN A 36 1.58 -10.64 -3.42
C ASN A 36 2.24 -11.96 -2.94
N PRO A 37 3.14 -11.96 -1.93
CA PRO A 37 3.64 -13.17 -1.30
C PRO A 37 2.62 -13.91 -0.41
N ASN A 38 1.41 -13.38 -0.21
CA ASN A 38 0.34 -14.07 0.53
C ASN A 38 -0.03 -15.42 -0.09
N SER A 39 0.27 -15.68 -1.37
CA SER A 39 0.18 -17.03 -1.93
C SER A 39 1.04 -18.04 -1.13
N GLN A 40 2.21 -17.63 -0.64
CA GLN A 40 3.08 -18.43 0.21
C GLN A 40 2.43 -18.74 1.56
N VAL A 41 1.63 -17.81 2.10
CA VAL A 41 0.87 -18.02 3.34
C VAL A 41 -0.39 -18.85 3.09
N GLN A 42 -1.12 -18.59 2.00
CA GLN A 42 -2.36 -19.28 1.66
C GLN A 42 -2.15 -20.76 1.31
N LEU A 43 -1.05 -21.06 0.63
CA LEU A 43 -0.77 -22.40 0.11
C LEU A 43 0.07 -23.25 1.07
N ALA A 44 0.73 -22.64 2.05
CA ALA A 44 1.53 -23.34 3.06
C ALA A 44 0.81 -24.52 3.74
N PRO A 45 -0.48 -24.43 4.13
CA PRO A 45 -1.18 -25.58 4.69
C PRO A 45 -1.28 -26.77 3.72
N GLN A 46 -1.39 -26.53 2.40
CA GLN A 46 -1.60 -27.58 1.40
C GLN A 46 -0.42 -28.54 1.27
N ILE A 47 0.75 -28.13 1.76
CA ILE A 47 2.00 -28.89 1.78
C ILE A 47 2.41 -29.30 3.20
N GLY A 48 1.55 -29.12 4.19
CA GLY A 48 1.79 -29.50 5.59
C GLY A 48 2.38 -28.40 6.48
N ASN A 49 2.64 -27.20 5.95
CA ASN A 49 3.16 -26.07 6.72
C ASN A 49 2.01 -25.30 7.39
N ARG A 50 1.62 -25.74 8.58
CA ARG A 50 0.62 -25.04 9.41
C ARG A 50 1.22 -23.78 10.04
N HIS A 51 0.46 -22.69 10.03
CA HIS A 51 0.94 -21.37 10.46
C HIS A 51 -0.16 -20.60 11.21
N ARG A 52 0.20 -19.49 11.87
CA ARG A 52 -0.74 -18.61 12.61
C ARG A 52 -0.79 -17.21 12.01
N TYR A 53 -0.68 -17.11 10.69
CA TYR A 53 -0.85 -15.83 10.00
C TYR A 53 -2.32 -15.44 9.94
N PHE A 54 -2.58 -14.16 10.20
CA PHE A 54 -3.83 -13.55 9.77
C PHE A 54 -3.87 -13.50 8.25
N ASN A 55 -5.05 -13.69 7.67
CA ASN A 55 -5.20 -13.67 6.23
C ASN A 55 -6.48 -12.95 5.83
N LYS A 56 -6.36 -11.63 5.69
CA LYS A 56 -7.47 -10.74 5.39
C LYS A 56 -7.76 -10.59 3.90
N ALA A 57 -6.95 -11.13 2.99
CA ALA A 57 -7.05 -10.83 1.56
C ALA A 57 -8.47 -11.01 1.02
N ILE A 58 -9.21 -9.95 0.71
CA ILE A 58 -10.58 -10.08 0.16
C ILE A 58 -10.51 -10.05 -1.37
N SER A 59 -9.61 -9.20 -1.88
CA SER A 59 -9.26 -8.97 -3.28
C SER A 59 -7.78 -8.61 -3.35
N GLY A 60 -7.25 -8.33 -4.54
CA GLY A 60 -5.92 -7.72 -4.66
C GLY A 60 -5.82 -6.38 -3.91
N GLU A 61 -4.60 -5.95 -3.59
CA GLU A 61 -4.34 -4.67 -2.92
C GLU A 61 -4.92 -3.46 -3.68
N PRO A 62 -4.78 -3.34 -5.02
CA PRO A 62 -5.33 -2.18 -5.73
C PRO A 62 -6.85 -2.00 -5.55
N PRO A 63 -7.71 -3.01 -5.82
CA PRO A 63 -9.15 -2.83 -5.64
C PRO A 63 -9.56 -2.70 -4.16
N ALA A 64 -8.85 -3.35 -3.22
CA ALA A 64 -9.16 -3.21 -1.79
C ALA A 64 -8.92 -1.76 -1.32
N ASN A 65 -7.72 -1.23 -1.57
CA ASN A 65 -7.37 0.14 -1.20
C ASN A 65 -8.26 1.18 -1.89
N ALA A 66 -8.64 0.95 -3.14
CA ALA A 66 -9.58 1.80 -3.86
C ALA A 66 -10.92 1.93 -3.10
N LEU A 67 -11.49 0.82 -2.63
CA LEU A 67 -12.77 0.80 -1.93
C LEU A 67 -12.67 1.40 -0.52
N TRP A 68 -11.59 1.14 0.22
CA TRP A 68 -11.35 1.74 1.54
C TRP A 68 -11.19 3.26 1.45
N ALA A 69 -10.32 3.72 0.56
CA ALA A 69 -10.11 5.15 0.33
C ALA A 69 -11.40 5.85 -0.13
N THR A 70 -12.15 5.24 -1.05
CA THR A 70 -13.42 5.80 -1.54
C THR A 70 -14.47 5.88 -0.44
N THR A 71 -14.58 4.87 0.41
CA THR A 71 -15.54 4.85 1.51
C THR A 71 -15.22 5.97 2.51
N ALA A 72 -13.97 6.07 2.94
CA ALA A 72 -13.52 7.11 3.85
C ALA A 72 -13.75 8.52 3.26
N ALA A 73 -13.34 8.73 2.01
CA ALA A 73 -13.49 9.99 1.32
C ALA A 73 -14.94 10.39 1.04
N THR A 74 -15.83 9.42 0.76
CA THR A 74 -17.27 9.69 0.57
C THR A 74 -17.90 10.21 1.85
N ILE A 75 -17.65 9.53 2.97
CA ILE A 75 -18.18 9.95 4.27
C ILE A 75 -17.63 11.33 4.63
N ALA A 76 -16.32 11.52 4.49
CA ALA A 76 -15.69 12.80 4.78
C ALA A 76 -16.25 13.92 3.90
N TYR A 77 -16.41 13.68 2.60
CA TYR A 77 -16.96 14.66 1.65
C TYR A 77 -18.39 15.07 2.04
N LEU A 78 -19.27 14.11 2.34
CA LEU A 78 -20.65 14.40 2.76
C LEU A 78 -20.69 15.22 4.06
N LEU A 79 -19.84 14.90 5.03
CA LEU A 79 -19.74 15.65 6.29
C LEU A 79 -19.23 17.07 6.06
N THR A 80 -18.20 17.26 5.22
CA THR A 80 -17.70 18.60 4.90
C THR A 80 -18.72 19.45 4.13
N ALA A 81 -19.51 18.83 3.23
CA ALA A 81 -20.58 19.50 2.51
C ALA A 81 -21.70 19.96 3.46
N HIS A 82 -21.95 19.21 4.54
CA HIS A 82 -22.99 19.53 5.52
C HIS A 82 -22.54 20.55 6.59
N PHE A 83 -21.33 20.40 7.12
CA PHE A 83 -20.84 21.19 8.27
C PHE A 83 -19.92 22.37 7.87
N GLY A 84 -19.63 22.55 6.59
CA GLY A 84 -18.79 23.61 6.05
C GLY A 84 -17.38 23.14 5.66
N GLY A 85 -16.86 23.66 4.56
CA GLY A 85 -15.60 23.21 3.92
C GLY A 85 -14.30 23.77 4.51
N GLY A 86 -14.29 24.20 5.77
CA GLY A 86 -13.07 24.71 6.41
C GLY A 86 -12.04 23.60 6.64
N ALA A 87 -10.74 23.95 6.70
CA ALA A 87 -9.66 22.96 6.88
C ALA A 87 -9.82 22.09 8.14
N PHE A 88 -10.28 22.67 9.25
CA PHE A 88 -10.56 21.93 10.47
C PHE A 88 -11.72 20.93 10.28
N ALA A 89 -12.79 21.33 9.57
CA ALA A 89 -13.90 20.45 9.27
C ALA A 89 -13.47 19.30 8.34
N VAL A 90 -12.61 19.56 7.36
CA VAL A 90 -12.01 18.52 6.50
C VAL A 90 -11.24 17.50 7.33
N LEU A 91 -10.41 17.94 8.28
CA LEU A 91 -9.64 17.04 9.15
C LEU A 91 -10.56 16.13 9.99
N ILE A 92 -11.54 16.72 10.69
CA ILE A 92 -12.46 15.97 11.54
C ILE A 92 -13.32 15.00 10.71
N ALA A 93 -13.84 15.46 9.57
CA ALA A 93 -14.61 14.63 8.66
C ALA A 93 -13.79 13.46 8.11
N SER A 94 -12.51 13.69 7.80
CA SER A 94 -11.57 12.65 7.33
C SER A 94 -11.30 11.61 8.41
N ILE A 95 -11.17 12.01 9.68
CA ILE A 95 -11.04 11.08 10.82
C ILE A 95 -12.28 10.20 10.95
N ILE A 96 -13.48 10.78 10.85
CA ILE A 96 -14.74 10.02 10.93
C ILE A 96 -14.85 9.04 9.74
N GLY A 97 -14.54 9.50 8.53
CA GLY A 97 -14.52 8.66 7.33
C GLY A 97 -13.53 7.50 7.42
N ALA A 98 -12.30 7.77 7.86
CA ALA A 98 -11.27 6.75 8.05
C ALA A 98 -11.69 5.73 9.13
N THR A 99 -12.31 6.18 10.21
CA THR A 99 -12.83 5.29 11.26
C THR A 99 -13.87 4.33 10.69
N ALA A 100 -14.84 4.83 9.93
CA ALA A 100 -15.86 4.00 9.30
C ALA A 100 -15.28 3.00 8.30
N SER A 101 -14.32 3.42 7.47
CA SER A 101 -13.61 2.52 6.54
C SER A 101 -12.84 1.43 7.28
N THR A 102 -12.21 1.77 8.41
CA THR A 102 -11.44 0.82 9.22
C THR A 102 -12.33 -0.24 9.85
N LEU A 103 -13.53 0.14 10.31
CA LEU A 103 -14.50 -0.82 10.84
C LEU A 103 -14.93 -1.83 9.76
N LEU A 104 -15.09 -1.39 8.51
CA LEU A 104 -15.35 -2.28 7.39
C LEU A 104 -14.14 -3.17 7.10
N LEU A 105 -12.94 -2.62 7.00
CA LEU A 105 -11.71 -3.39 6.83
C LEU A 105 -11.61 -4.53 7.85
N CYS A 106 -11.80 -4.23 9.14
CA CYS A 106 -11.76 -5.22 10.21
C CYS A 106 -12.85 -6.30 10.03
N ALA A 107 -14.09 -5.89 9.73
CA ALA A 107 -15.21 -6.82 9.57
C ALA A 107 -14.96 -7.77 8.39
N TYR A 108 -14.57 -7.24 7.23
CA TYR A 108 -14.26 -8.05 6.05
C TYR A 108 -13.01 -8.90 6.26
N GLY A 109 -11.99 -8.39 6.96
CA GLY A 109 -10.76 -9.13 7.25
C GLY A 109 -11.00 -10.33 8.17
N VAL A 110 -11.77 -10.17 9.24
CA VAL A 110 -12.15 -11.26 10.15
C VAL A 110 -12.95 -12.33 9.40
N LEU A 111 -13.96 -11.92 8.62
CA LEU A 111 -14.77 -12.85 7.83
C LEU A 111 -13.91 -13.61 6.82
N SER A 112 -13.04 -12.91 6.08
CA SER A 112 -12.12 -13.48 5.10
C SER A 112 -11.19 -14.52 5.73
N HIS A 113 -10.59 -14.20 6.88
CA HIS A 113 -9.69 -15.12 7.57
C HIS A 113 -10.41 -16.39 8.02
N ILE A 114 -11.55 -16.26 8.71
CA ILE A 114 -12.31 -17.41 9.20
C ILE A 114 -12.78 -18.29 8.03
N SER A 115 -13.30 -17.69 6.96
CA SER A 115 -13.73 -18.42 5.76
C SER A 115 -12.59 -19.16 5.07
N ARG A 116 -11.39 -18.56 4.99
CA ARG A 116 -10.21 -19.23 4.44
C ARG A 116 -9.78 -20.43 5.28
N ILE A 117 -9.69 -20.27 6.59
CA ILE A 117 -9.30 -21.39 7.47
C ILE A 117 -10.32 -22.53 7.35
N ALA A 118 -11.62 -22.22 7.27
CA ALA A 118 -12.66 -23.21 7.01
C ALA A 118 -12.45 -23.96 5.68
N SER A 119 -12.00 -23.27 4.62
CA SER A 119 -11.68 -23.89 3.33
C SER A 119 -10.44 -24.80 3.38
N MET A 120 -9.52 -24.57 4.32
CA MET A 120 -8.29 -25.35 4.50
C MET A 120 -8.45 -26.52 5.49
N LYS A 121 -9.68 -26.88 5.88
CA LYS A 121 -9.97 -27.96 6.84
C LYS A 121 -9.35 -29.30 6.45
N ASN A 122 -9.32 -29.63 5.15
CA ASN A 122 -8.74 -30.88 4.64
C ASN A 122 -7.22 -30.97 4.86
N PHE A 123 -6.57 -29.83 5.08
CA PHE A 123 -5.13 -29.73 5.32
C PHE A 123 -4.80 -29.55 6.81
N GLU A 124 -5.76 -29.84 7.70
CA GLU A 124 -5.61 -29.73 9.15
C GLU A 124 -5.18 -28.34 9.66
N GLN A 125 -5.42 -27.29 8.87
CA GLN A 125 -5.15 -25.92 9.29
C GLN A 125 -6.14 -25.53 10.39
N THR A 126 -5.62 -25.26 11.58
CA THR A 126 -6.43 -24.91 12.74
C THR A 126 -6.70 -23.41 12.77
N LEU A 127 -7.89 -23.02 13.24
CA LEU A 127 -8.19 -21.62 13.55
C LEU A 127 -7.54 -21.26 14.88
N TYR A 128 -6.51 -20.42 14.82
CA TYR A 128 -5.81 -19.90 15.97
C TYR A 128 -6.43 -18.56 16.38
N TRP A 129 -6.88 -18.40 17.63
CA TRP A 129 -7.47 -17.13 18.05
C TRP A 129 -6.43 -16.00 18.14
N ASP A 130 -5.18 -16.34 18.44
CA ASP A 130 -4.04 -15.41 18.42
C ASP A 130 -3.68 -14.93 17.01
N SER A 131 -3.96 -15.72 15.96
CA SER A 131 -3.81 -15.26 14.56
C SER A 131 -4.88 -14.26 14.14
N LEU A 132 -5.93 -14.09 14.94
CA LEU A 132 -6.94 -13.06 14.74
C LEU A 132 -6.67 -11.85 15.67
N LEU A 133 -6.55 -12.12 16.97
CA LEU A 133 -6.61 -11.08 17.99
C LEU A 133 -5.36 -10.21 18.08
N THR A 134 -4.19 -10.73 17.70
CA THR A 134 -2.93 -9.96 17.76
C THR A 134 -2.66 -9.09 16.54
N PRO A 135 -2.84 -9.58 15.29
CA PRO A 135 -2.60 -8.77 14.10
C PRO A 135 -3.76 -7.83 13.74
N LEU A 136 -5.01 -8.17 14.10
CA LEU A 136 -6.17 -7.32 13.75
C LEU A 136 -6.08 -5.88 14.27
N PRO A 137 -5.65 -5.59 15.52
CA PRO A 137 -5.46 -4.22 15.97
C PRO A 137 -4.37 -3.46 15.20
N LEU A 138 -3.31 -4.16 14.77
CA LEU A 138 -2.22 -3.57 14.00
C LEU A 138 -2.68 -3.24 12.57
N ASP A 139 -3.37 -4.19 11.94
CA ASP A 139 -4.05 -4.03 10.65
C ASP A 139 -5.02 -2.85 10.69
N ALA A 140 -5.87 -2.77 11.72
CA ALA A 140 -6.80 -1.68 11.93
C ALA A 140 -6.10 -0.31 12.07
N ALA A 141 -5.01 -0.25 12.84
CA ALA A 141 -4.29 1.00 13.06
C ALA A 141 -3.66 1.53 11.76
N PHE A 142 -2.99 0.67 10.99
CA PHE A 142 -2.43 1.07 9.71
C PHE A 142 -3.51 1.34 8.66
N GLY A 143 -4.57 0.55 8.60
CA GLY A 143 -5.71 0.76 7.70
C GLY A 143 -6.41 2.10 7.94
N PHE A 144 -6.55 2.49 9.21
CA PHE A 144 -7.04 3.82 9.58
C PHE A 144 -6.12 4.93 9.05
N LEU A 145 -4.81 4.80 9.27
CA LEU A 145 -3.84 5.81 8.83
C LEU A 145 -3.78 5.92 7.31
N THR A 146 -3.81 4.79 6.59
CA THR A 146 -3.88 4.75 5.12
C THR A 146 -5.13 5.46 4.61
N ALA A 147 -6.31 5.08 5.11
CA ALA A 147 -7.57 5.70 4.70
C ALA A 147 -7.61 7.20 5.02
N LEU A 148 -7.07 7.61 6.17
CA LEU A 148 -6.98 9.02 6.58
C LEU A 148 -6.05 9.81 5.65
N MET A 149 -4.83 9.32 5.40
CA MET A 149 -3.86 10.00 4.55
C MET A 149 -4.35 10.12 3.11
N LEU A 150 -4.96 9.06 2.55
CA LEU A 150 -5.53 9.10 1.20
C LEU A 150 -6.74 10.04 1.10
N THR A 151 -7.58 10.11 2.13
CA THR A 151 -8.70 11.04 2.18
C THR A 151 -8.21 12.49 2.20
N LEU A 152 -7.25 12.81 3.08
CA LEU A 152 -6.64 14.14 3.14
C LEU A 152 -5.92 14.50 1.84
N LEU A 153 -5.24 13.54 1.22
CA LEU A 153 -4.60 13.70 -0.07
C LEU A 153 -5.62 14.01 -1.17
N ALA A 154 -6.77 13.32 -1.18
CA ALA A 154 -7.83 13.60 -2.15
C ALA A 154 -8.42 15.01 -1.96
N PHE A 155 -8.60 15.47 -0.72
CA PHE A 155 -8.99 16.87 -0.45
C PHE A 155 -7.91 17.87 -0.89
N ALA A 156 -6.63 17.59 -0.63
CA ALA A 156 -5.53 18.46 -1.06
C ALA A 156 -5.45 18.53 -2.60
N ALA A 157 -5.60 17.40 -3.29
CA ALA A 157 -5.63 17.34 -4.73
C ALA A 157 -6.82 18.11 -5.34
N HIS A 158 -8.00 18.00 -4.73
CA HIS A 158 -9.20 18.72 -5.17
C HIS A 158 -9.06 20.23 -4.92
N SER A 159 -8.77 20.63 -3.68
CA SER A 159 -8.84 22.03 -3.24
C SER A 159 -7.57 22.86 -3.48
N LEU A 160 -6.38 22.26 -3.34
CA LEU A 160 -5.10 22.97 -3.46
C LEU A 160 -4.44 22.79 -4.82
N LEU A 161 -4.62 21.63 -5.46
CA LEU A 161 -4.04 21.31 -6.77
C LEU A 161 -5.04 21.47 -7.93
N GLY A 162 -6.29 21.83 -7.64
CA GLY A 162 -7.32 22.14 -8.63
C GLY A 162 -7.76 20.95 -9.49
N ASN A 163 -7.74 19.73 -8.93
CA ASN A 163 -8.24 18.56 -9.65
C ASN A 163 -9.77 18.66 -9.84
N PRO A 164 -10.28 18.53 -11.09
CA PRO A 164 -11.70 18.77 -11.39
C PRO A 164 -12.63 17.64 -10.91
N PHE A 165 -12.09 16.47 -10.54
CA PHE A 165 -12.91 15.35 -10.08
C PHE A 165 -13.35 15.52 -8.62
N SER A 166 -14.42 14.83 -8.25
CA SER A 166 -14.90 14.82 -6.87
C SER A 166 -13.90 14.09 -5.94
N VAL A 167 -13.86 14.49 -4.68
CA VAL A 167 -12.96 13.91 -3.66
C VAL A 167 -13.06 12.37 -3.61
N PRO A 168 -14.25 11.73 -3.65
CA PRO A 168 -14.34 10.27 -3.66
C PRO A 168 -13.71 9.61 -4.89
N ILE A 169 -13.86 10.20 -6.07
CA ILE A 169 -13.27 9.68 -7.31
C ILE A 169 -11.75 9.80 -7.28
N ILE A 170 -11.23 10.92 -6.77
CA ILE A 170 -9.79 11.12 -6.59
C ILE A 170 -9.24 10.06 -5.61
N ALA A 171 -9.92 9.87 -4.47
CA ALA A 171 -9.52 8.85 -3.48
C ALA A 171 -9.55 7.44 -4.06
N PHE A 172 -10.52 7.11 -4.91
CA PHE A 172 -10.56 5.83 -5.64
C PHE A 172 -9.31 5.61 -6.48
N PHE A 173 -8.93 6.59 -7.31
CA PHE A 173 -7.73 6.48 -8.15
C PHE A 173 -6.45 6.41 -7.33
N PHE A 174 -6.34 7.21 -6.27
CA PHE A 174 -5.20 7.11 -5.37
C PHE A 174 -5.14 5.76 -4.64
N GLY A 175 -6.28 5.19 -4.25
CA GLY A 175 -6.36 3.85 -3.66
C GLY A 175 -5.95 2.73 -4.61
N ILE A 176 -6.35 2.78 -5.89
CA ILE A 176 -5.82 1.84 -6.91
C ILE A 176 -4.31 2.01 -7.04
N THR A 177 -3.86 3.26 -7.15
CA THR A 177 -2.45 3.59 -7.44
C THR A 177 -1.54 3.12 -6.31
N ILE A 178 -1.89 3.44 -5.06
CA ILE A 178 -1.09 3.04 -3.90
C ILE A 178 -1.06 1.52 -3.74
N GLY A 179 -2.19 0.81 -3.88
CA GLY A 179 -2.19 -0.66 -3.79
C GLY A 179 -1.45 -1.33 -4.96
N ALA A 180 -1.33 -0.69 -6.12
CA ALA A 180 -0.49 -1.19 -7.20
C ALA A 180 1.00 -0.95 -6.91
N ILE A 181 1.34 0.17 -6.27
CA ILE A 181 2.72 0.50 -5.87
C ILE A 181 3.16 -0.40 -4.71
N GLY A 182 2.35 -0.53 -3.65
CA GLY A 182 2.60 -1.46 -2.53
C GLY A 182 2.93 -2.85 -3.06
N SER A 183 2.06 -3.37 -3.93
CA SER A 183 2.25 -4.68 -4.52
C SER A 183 3.47 -4.86 -5.41
N SER A 184 3.96 -3.78 -6.03
CA SER A 184 5.10 -3.84 -6.97
C SER A 184 6.43 -3.44 -6.35
N THR A 185 6.44 -2.70 -5.23
CA THR A 185 7.66 -2.19 -4.60
C THR A 185 7.88 -2.66 -3.18
N GLY A 186 6.81 -2.69 -2.37
CA GLY A 186 6.88 -3.01 -0.95
C GLY A 186 6.88 -4.50 -0.68
N ASP A 187 6.01 -5.22 -1.37
CA ASP A 187 5.82 -6.67 -1.26
C ASP A 187 7.07 -7.51 -1.52
N ILE A 188 8.04 -6.98 -2.27
CA ILE A 188 9.31 -7.66 -2.53
C ILE A 188 10.07 -7.92 -1.22
N TYR A 189 9.84 -7.09 -0.20
CA TYR A 189 10.45 -7.24 1.11
C TYR A 189 9.72 -8.24 2.01
N TYR A 190 8.51 -8.65 1.66
CA TYR A 190 7.76 -9.63 2.43
C TYR A 190 8.21 -11.05 2.09
N GLY A 191 8.87 -11.71 3.06
CA GLY A 191 9.64 -12.93 2.87
C GLY A 191 11.16 -12.68 2.79
N ALA A 192 11.61 -11.44 2.60
CA ALA A 192 13.04 -11.10 2.49
C ALA A 192 13.75 -11.10 3.84
N GLU A 193 12.98 -11.05 4.93
CA GLU A 193 13.46 -11.21 6.29
C GLU A 193 14.02 -12.61 6.56
N ARG A 194 13.59 -13.62 5.80
CA ARG A 194 13.95 -15.02 6.04
C ARG A 194 13.88 -15.90 4.80
N LEU A 195 12.68 -16.08 4.24
CA LEU A 195 12.41 -17.03 3.16
C LEU A 195 13.42 -16.90 2.01
N TYR A 196 13.63 -15.68 1.51
CA TYR A 196 14.50 -15.44 0.35
C TYR A 196 16.00 -15.45 0.68
N GLN A 197 16.41 -15.37 1.95
CA GLN A 197 17.83 -15.27 2.31
C GLN A 197 18.61 -16.57 2.08
N HIS A 198 17.90 -17.70 2.06
CA HIS A 198 18.49 -19.02 1.92
C HIS A 198 18.61 -19.51 0.46
N TYR A 199 18.10 -18.72 -0.49
CA TYR A 199 18.05 -19.09 -1.90
C TYR A 199 18.91 -18.17 -2.75
N ILE A 200 19.43 -18.72 -3.83
CA ILE A 200 20.26 -17.96 -4.78
C ILE A 200 19.35 -16.95 -5.48
N PHE A 201 19.85 -15.73 -5.68
CA PHE A 201 19.13 -14.70 -6.42
C PHE A 201 18.66 -15.21 -7.79
N GLY A 202 17.39 -14.99 -8.12
CA GLY A 202 16.78 -15.46 -9.37
C GLY A 202 16.36 -16.92 -9.40
N SER A 203 16.66 -17.71 -8.35
CA SER A 203 16.09 -19.06 -8.22
C SER A 203 14.62 -19.00 -7.78
N GLY A 204 13.78 -19.86 -8.36
CA GLY A 204 12.41 -20.03 -7.87
C GLY A 204 12.39 -20.56 -6.44
N ILE A 205 11.40 -20.14 -5.64
CA ILE A 205 11.22 -20.71 -4.29
C ILE A 205 10.61 -22.11 -4.43
N PRO A 206 11.23 -23.16 -3.86
CA PRO A 206 10.61 -24.47 -3.80
C PRO A 206 9.27 -24.41 -3.07
N ILE A 207 8.24 -25.06 -3.62
CA ILE A 207 6.92 -25.08 -3.00
C ILE A 207 7.01 -25.59 -1.55
N SER A 208 7.88 -26.56 -1.27
CA SER A 208 8.05 -27.17 0.06
C SER A 208 8.38 -26.21 1.21
N VAL A 209 8.85 -24.99 0.91
CA VAL A 209 9.22 -24.00 1.93
C VAL A 209 8.24 -22.82 2.03
N GLN A 210 7.09 -22.91 1.37
CA GLN A 210 6.02 -21.91 1.51
C GLN A 210 5.63 -21.73 2.98
N GLY A 211 5.58 -20.47 3.44
CA GLY A 211 5.17 -20.11 4.79
C GLY A 211 6.32 -19.95 5.80
N ASP A 212 7.58 -20.22 5.44
CA ASP A 212 8.75 -19.96 6.29
C ASP A 212 9.23 -18.50 6.19
N ILE A 213 8.32 -17.57 6.49
CA ILE A 213 8.51 -16.13 6.32
C ILE A 213 8.88 -15.43 7.63
N ASP A 214 8.33 -15.84 8.78
CA ASP A 214 8.54 -15.14 10.07
C ASP A 214 9.98 -15.22 10.60
N VAL A 215 10.55 -14.09 11.03
CA VAL A 215 11.85 -14.03 11.72
C VAL A 215 11.79 -14.75 13.08
N LYS A 216 10.64 -14.69 13.75
CA LYS A 216 10.41 -15.36 15.05
C LYS A 216 9.78 -16.74 14.93
N GLY A 217 9.79 -17.34 13.75
CA GLY A 217 9.14 -18.62 13.48
C GLY A 217 9.66 -19.81 14.32
N GLU A 218 10.93 -19.80 14.74
CA GLU A 218 11.56 -20.84 15.58
C GLU A 218 11.12 -20.76 17.04
N TYR A 219 10.71 -19.58 17.51
CA TYR A 219 10.16 -19.39 18.85
C TYR A 219 8.69 -19.83 18.93
N GLY A 220 8.13 -20.39 17.84
CA GLY A 220 6.74 -20.81 17.74
C GLY A 220 5.75 -19.67 17.49
N TYR A 221 6.25 -18.44 17.33
CA TYR A 221 5.45 -17.24 17.06
C TYR A 221 5.41 -16.96 15.56
N ARG A 222 4.69 -17.80 14.81
CA ARG A 222 4.51 -17.65 13.36
C ARG A 222 3.29 -16.80 13.02
N ASN A 223 3.36 -15.48 13.22
CA ASN A 223 2.23 -14.55 13.14
C ASN A 223 2.60 -13.29 12.34
N SER A 224 1.64 -12.77 11.56
CA SER A 224 1.80 -11.65 10.63
C SER A 224 2.23 -10.33 11.28
N VAL A 225 2.22 -10.22 12.61
CA VAL A 225 2.76 -9.07 13.35
C VAL A 225 4.27 -8.91 13.17
N ASP A 226 5.00 -10.00 12.87
CA ASP A 226 6.45 -9.96 12.70
C ASP A 226 6.87 -9.36 11.36
N THR A 227 6.03 -9.48 10.33
CA THR A 227 6.33 -8.97 8.99
C THR A 227 6.46 -7.43 8.95
N PRO A 228 5.48 -6.64 9.44
CA PRO A 228 5.61 -5.17 9.50
C PRO A 228 6.87 -4.69 10.21
N TYR A 229 7.39 -5.42 11.20
CA TYR A 229 8.62 -5.02 11.90
C TYR A 229 9.82 -4.90 10.95
N PHE A 230 9.93 -5.82 9.98
CA PHE A 230 10.96 -5.78 8.94
C PHE A 230 10.57 -4.86 7.79
N THR A 231 9.36 -5.02 7.24
CA THR A 231 8.95 -4.31 6.02
C THR A 231 8.78 -2.81 6.23
N MET A 232 8.38 -2.34 7.43
CA MET A 232 8.34 -0.90 7.73
C MET A 232 9.69 -0.19 7.56
N ARG A 233 10.81 -0.89 7.74
CA ARG A 233 12.16 -0.30 7.61
C ARG A 233 12.62 -0.21 6.16
N PHE A 234 12.02 -0.99 5.28
CA PHE A 234 12.47 -1.13 3.90
C PHE A 234 11.28 -1.03 2.93
N GLY A 235 10.43 -2.06 2.84
CA GLY A 235 9.24 -2.11 1.99
C GLY A 235 8.37 -0.87 2.10
N GLY A 236 7.91 -0.53 3.31
CA GLY A 236 7.07 0.64 3.53
C GLY A 236 7.72 1.95 3.14
N LEU A 237 9.03 2.12 3.39
CA LEU A 237 9.76 3.32 2.96
C LEU A 237 9.87 3.41 1.43
N VAL A 238 10.08 2.29 0.75
CA VAL A 238 10.18 2.25 -0.71
C VAL A 238 8.81 2.51 -1.35
N THR A 239 7.74 1.89 -0.84
CA THR A 239 6.35 2.16 -1.26
C THR A 239 5.97 3.61 -1.03
N GLY A 240 6.25 4.14 0.16
CA GLY A 240 6.08 5.55 0.49
C GLY A 240 6.85 6.46 -0.45
N LEU A 241 8.13 6.19 -0.70
CA LEU A 241 8.96 6.98 -1.61
C LEU A 241 8.40 6.95 -3.03
N ALA A 242 8.03 5.78 -3.55
CA ALA A 242 7.50 5.63 -4.90
C ALA A 242 6.18 6.40 -5.07
N PHE A 243 5.22 6.22 -4.17
CA PHE A 243 3.93 6.91 -4.25
C PHE A 243 4.07 8.42 -3.97
N GLY A 244 4.86 8.79 -2.97
CA GLY A 244 5.16 10.18 -2.63
C GLY A 244 5.83 10.94 -3.79
N MET A 245 6.84 10.34 -4.43
CA MET A 245 7.50 10.92 -5.60
C MET A 245 6.55 11.02 -6.79
N LEU A 246 5.71 10.02 -7.05
CA LEU A 246 4.74 10.07 -8.14
C LEU A 246 3.79 11.26 -7.99
N ILE A 247 3.19 11.42 -6.81
CA ILE A 247 2.27 12.51 -6.52
C ILE A 247 2.98 13.86 -6.51
N PHE A 248 4.19 13.92 -5.93
CA PHE A 248 4.99 15.14 -5.90
C PHE A 248 5.35 15.59 -7.32
N LEU A 249 5.83 14.69 -8.18
CA LEU A 249 6.24 15.01 -9.54
C LEU A 249 5.04 15.38 -10.44
N ASP A 250 3.88 14.72 -10.28
CA ASP A 250 2.64 15.14 -10.95
C ASP A 250 2.24 16.56 -10.56
N ALA A 251 2.19 16.84 -9.25
CA ALA A 251 1.84 18.16 -8.75
C ALA A 251 2.87 19.23 -9.15
N TRP A 252 4.16 18.88 -9.13
CA TRP A 252 5.27 19.74 -9.54
C TRP A 252 5.20 20.11 -11.03
N SER A 253 4.76 19.19 -11.90
CA SER A 253 4.59 19.47 -13.34
C SER A 253 3.63 20.64 -13.60
N ARG A 254 2.67 20.87 -12.70
CA ARG A 254 1.67 21.95 -12.79
C ARG A 254 2.26 23.33 -12.50
N LEU A 255 3.46 23.40 -11.90
CA LEU A 255 4.19 24.66 -11.70
C LEU A 255 4.81 25.17 -13.00
N PHE A 256 5.02 24.31 -14.01
CA PHE A 256 5.68 24.67 -15.27
C PHE A 256 4.68 24.99 -16.39
N THR A 257 3.82 25.98 -16.18
CA THR A 257 2.87 26.49 -17.20
C THR A 257 3.30 27.80 -17.84
N PHE A 258 4.58 28.18 -17.67
CA PHE A 258 5.11 29.50 -18.03
C PHE A 258 5.03 29.86 -19.53
N ALA A 259 4.88 28.89 -20.44
CA ALA A 259 4.70 29.15 -21.87
C ALA A 259 3.48 28.43 -22.49
N GLY A 260 2.49 28.07 -21.66
CA GLY A 260 1.22 27.47 -22.10
C GLY A 260 0.98 26.06 -21.56
N VAL A 261 -0.19 25.48 -21.87
CA VAL A 261 -0.63 24.17 -21.32
C VAL A 261 0.32 23.02 -21.70
N TRP A 262 0.96 23.12 -22.86
CA TRP A 262 1.88 22.10 -23.37
C TRP A 262 3.22 22.04 -22.65
N THR A 263 3.66 23.10 -21.94
CA THR A 263 4.97 23.06 -21.26
C THR A 263 5.00 22.06 -20.13
N GLY A 264 3.91 21.93 -19.36
CA GLY A 264 3.81 20.92 -18.30
C GLY A 264 3.87 19.50 -18.87
N VAL A 265 3.20 19.26 -20.00
CA VAL A 265 3.21 17.95 -20.70
C VAL A 265 4.61 17.61 -21.19
N ILE A 266 5.32 18.56 -21.79
CA ILE A 266 6.69 18.36 -22.29
C ILE A 266 7.64 18.07 -21.12
N VAL A 267 7.58 18.84 -20.04
CA VAL A 267 8.42 18.62 -18.85
C VAL A 267 8.14 17.24 -18.24
N ALA A 268 6.87 16.86 -18.07
CA ALA A 268 6.51 15.54 -17.58
C ALA A 268 7.02 14.42 -18.51
N SER A 269 6.89 14.58 -19.82
CA SER A 269 7.37 13.60 -20.82
C SER A 269 8.88 13.41 -20.76
N VAL A 270 9.65 14.50 -20.64
CA VAL A 270 11.11 14.45 -20.47
C VAL A 270 11.48 13.75 -19.17
N LEU A 271 10.76 14.03 -18.09
CA LEU A 271 11.00 13.41 -16.78
C LEU A 271 10.75 11.89 -16.83
N VAL A 272 9.67 11.46 -17.48
CA VAL A 272 9.39 10.03 -17.73
C VAL A 272 10.49 9.39 -18.56
N LEU A 273 10.97 10.04 -19.63
CA LEU A 273 12.07 9.52 -20.45
C LEU A 273 13.38 9.36 -19.65
N ILE A 274 13.69 10.31 -18.76
CA ILE A 274 14.85 10.22 -17.87
C ILE A 274 14.70 9.01 -16.93
N ILE A 275 13.54 8.83 -16.30
CA ILE A 275 13.27 7.69 -15.41
C ILE A 275 13.40 6.37 -16.17
N LEU A 276 12.80 6.25 -17.36
CA LEU A 276 12.90 5.03 -18.18
C LEU A 276 14.34 4.72 -18.59
N THR A 277 15.12 5.75 -18.93
CA THR A 277 16.54 5.60 -19.26
C THR A 277 17.33 5.11 -18.03
N CYS A 278 17.08 5.68 -16.86
CA CYS A 278 17.70 5.24 -15.61
C CYS A 278 17.35 3.78 -15.27
N ILE A 279 16.08 3.38 -15.44
CA ILE A 279 15.64 1.99 -15.23
C ILE A 279 16.38 1.04 -16.18
N TYR A 280 16.45 1.38 -17.47
CA TYR A 280 17.17 0.58 -18.46
C TYR A 280 18.66 0.43 -18.09
N LEU A 281 19.32 1.51 -17.70
CA LEU A 281 20.73 1.48 -17.30
C LEU A 281 20.94 0.64 -16.04
N LEU A 282 20.02 0.73 -15.06
CA LEU A 282 20.05 -0.06 -13.84
C LEU A 282 19.88 -1.55 -14.16
N GLU A 283 18.93 -1.91 -15.01
CA GLU A 283 18.69 -3.28 -15.44
C GLU A 283 19.92 -3.88 -16.15
N VAL A 284 20.52 -3.14 -17.08
CA VAL A 284 21.75 -3.57 -17.77
C VAL A 284 22.89 -3.75 -16.77
N TYR A 285 23.01 -2.86 -15.80
CA TYR A 285 24.02 -2.97 -14.74
C TYR A 285 23.80 -4.20 -13.85
N THR A 286 22.57 -4.44 -13.39
CA THR A 286 22.26 -5.58 -12.51
C THR A 286 22.48 -6.90 -13.23
N ARG A 287 22.04 -7.03 -14.49
CA ARG A 287 22.30 -8.23 -15.32
C ARG A 287 23.79 -8.49 -15.50
N LYS A 288 24.60 -7.46 -15.74
CA LYS A 288 26.07 -7.60 -15.88
C LYS A 288 26.76 -7.97 -14.57
N ARG A 289 26.24 -7.52 -13.43
CA ARG A 289 26.88 -7.70 -12.12
C ARG A 289 26.48 -8.99 -11.42
N TYR A 290 25.21 -9.39 -11.53
CA TYR A 290 24.63 -10.50 -10.76
C TYR A 290 24.26 -11.72 -11.63
N GLY A 291 24.44 -11.64 -12.95
CA GLY A 291 24.12 -12.72 -13.89
C GLY A 291 22.82 -12.50 -14.65
N GLN A 292 22.65 -13.21 -15.76
CA GLN A 292 21.38 -13.24 -16.50
C GLN A 292 20.35 -14.02 -15.67
N TYR A 293 19.06 -13.72 -15.85
CA TYR A 293 18.01 -14.64 -15.41
C TYR A 293 18.31 -16.01 -16.03
N THR A 294 18.29 -17.07 -15.23
CA THR A 294 18.36 -18.43 -15.78
C THR A 294 17.21 -18.57 -16.78
N GLU A 295 17.55 -18.80 -18.04
CA GLU A 295 16.57 -19.23 -19.03
C GLU A 295 16.10 -20.62 -18.59
N ASP A 296 14.84 -20.72 -18.18
CA ASP A 296 14.18 -22.00 -17.94
C ASP A 296 14.03 -22.78 -19.26
#